data_AF-A0A086T369-F1
#
_entry.id   AF-A0A086T369-F1
#
_cell.length_a   1.000
_cell.length_b   1.000
_cell.length_c   1.000
_cell.angle_alpha   90.00
_cell.angle_beta   90.00
_cell.angle_gamma   90.00
#
_symmetry.space_group_name_H-M   'P 1'
#
loop_
_entity.id
_entity.type
_entity.pdbx_description
1 polymer ?
#
loop_
_entity_poly.entity_id
_entity_poly.type
_entity_poly.pdbx_seq_one_letter_code
_entity_poly.pdbx_strand_id
1 'polypeptide(L)'
;MLNVDDSLHSFYFRDPPILHAPVLPIPGQRSQEAKDSGSWVPTPPKYMRQTFSTFCQFWTLAQEIAVLYLGKCERTLAERVPLSFAESKYQKLLAWTNTIAESMALNDHSPAHVMIFHMVIRMFYPFIQGTAAYSHQKLHSFSSDDSSATAIITASLNQLKRLALLFQKRHPSRMWAILVNPPLVQLGDVMLNRRLRHGPDRRLYFLLCLRTWIEMYQSYAVCWDVAKGFLSRAMRDGVMSSVEAKELMTELLRRGVHHKVPEQAMSSIVIDYDLAEGNLEVARVKVLAERFDELALYDEFTTGT
;
A
#
# COMPACT_ATOMS: atom_id res chain seq x y z
N MET A 1 13.50 -9.64 26.11
CA MET A 1 14.24 -8.91 25.07
C MET A 1 13.39 -9.01 23.82
N LEU A 2 12.66 -7.94 23.48
CA LEU A 2 11.70 -7.95 22.38
C LEU A 2 12.49 -7.97 21.06
N ASN A 3 12.33 -9.03 20.27
CA ASN A 3 12.78 -9.04 18.88
C ASN A 3 11.96 -7.99 18.13
N VAL A 4 12.59 -6.87 17.81
CA VAL A 4 12.07 -5.84 16.91
C VAL A 4 12.27 -6.39 15.50
N ASP A 5 11.28 -7.12 14.98
CA ASP A 5 11.28 -7.54 13.58
C ASP A 5 10.57 -6.48 12.73
N ASP A 6 11.43 -5.67 12.12
CA ASP A 6 11.11 -4.55 11.25
C ASP A 6 10.16 -4.94 10.10
N SER A 7 9.05 -4.23 9.85
CA SER A 7 8.13 -4.55 8.76
C SER A 7 8.34 -3.69 7.49
N LEU A 8 8.30 -4.28 6.28
CA LEU A 8 8.12 -3.51 5.05
C LEU A 8 6.63 -3.19 4.82
N HIS A 9 6.23 -1.92 4.99
CA HIS A 9 4.82 -1.48 4.86
C HIS A 9 4.35 -1.40 3.38
N SER A 10 5.22 -1.72 2.42
CA SER A 10 4.95 -1.69 0.97
C SER A 10 4.35 -2.99 0.43
N PHE A 11 4.30 -4.07 1.22
CA PHE A 11 3.65 -5.33 0.85
C PHE A 11 2.62 -5.71 1.90
N TYR A 12 1.35 -5.57 1.53
CA TYR A 12 0.23 -5.83 2.43
C TYR A 12 -0.21 -7.31 2.40
N PHE A 13 0.25 -8.09 1.42
CA PHE A 13 0.28 -9.55 1.50
C PHE A 13 1.67 -9.97 1.97
N ARG A 14 1.75 -10.75 3.06
CA ARG A 14 3.00 -11.30 3.60
C ARG A 14 3.19 -12.78 3.26
N ASP A 15 2.77 -13.15 2.07
CA ASP A 15 3.00 -14.49 1.54
C ASP A 15 4.47 -14.65 1.12
N PRO A 16 5.01 -15.88 1.06
CA PRO A 16 6.37 -16.12 0.61
C PRO A 16 6.63 -15.48 -0.76
N PRO A 17 7.72 -14.70 -0.92
CA PRO A 17 7.98 -14.01 -2.17
C PRO A 17 8.33 -15.00 -3.28
N ILE A 18 8.01 -14.63 -4.52
CA ILE A 18 8.52 -15.33 -5.70
C ILE A 18 10.03 -15.12 -5.74
N LEU A 19 10.82 -16.20 -5.72
CA LEU A 19 12.28 -16.14 -5.59
C LEU A 19 13.00 -15.58 -6.83
N HIS A 20 12.45 -15.85 -8.00
CA HIS A 20 13.02 -15.43 -9.28
C HIS A 20 11.96 -14.70 -10.11
N ALA A 21 12.33 -13.54 -10.63
CA ALA A 21 11.46 -12.82 -11.57
C ALA A 21 11.13 -13.71 -12.79
N PRO A 22 9.95 -13.53 -13.41
CA PRO A 22 9.60 -14.26 -14.63
C PRO A 22 10.67 -14.09 -15.70
N VAL A 23 11.08 -15.20 -16.34
CA VAL A 23 12.05 -15.21 -17.44
C VAL A 23 11.42 -14.73 -18.76
N LEU A 24 10.09 -14.57 -18.78
CA LEU A 24 9.37 -14.08 -19.95
C LEU A 24 9.72 -12.61 -20.25
N PRO A 25 9.83 -12.24 -21.53
CA PRO A 25 10.09 -10.85 -21.90
C PRO A 25 8.94 -9.96 -21.46
N ILE A 26 9.27 -8.74 -21.02
CA ILE A 26 8.27 -7.74 -20.66
C ILE A 26 7.47 -7.38 -21.91
N PRO A 27 6.13 -7.50 -21.89
CA PRO A 27 5.32 -7.21 -23.08
C PRO A 27 5.54 -5.79 -23.59
N GLY A 28 5.61 -5.63 -24.91
CA GLY A 28 5.92 -4.34 -25.55
C GLY A 28 7.39 -3.92 -25.48
N GLN A 29 8.27 -4.60 -24.73
CA GLN A 29 9.72 -4.42 -24.86
C GLN A 29 10.27 -5.43 -25.87
N ARG A 30 10.83 -4.93 -26.98
CA ARG A 30 11.63 -5.76 -27.88
C ARG A 30 13.06 -5.81 -27.36
N SER A 31 13.54 -6.98 -26.96
CA SER A 31 14.99 -7.20 -26.88
C SER A 31 15.59 -7.07 -28.29
N GLN A 32 16.85 -6.68 -28.39
CA GLN A 32 17.54 -6.58 -29.68
C GLN A 32 17.54 -7.96 -30.39
N GLU A 33 17.75 -9.04 -29.65
CA GLU A 33 17.72 -10.43 -30.12
C GLU A 33 16.33 -10.89 -30.61
N ALA A 34 15.23 -10.40 -30.00
CA ALA A 34 13.87 -10.70 -30.44
C ALA A 34 13.50 -9.98 -31.74
N LYS A 35 14.17 -8.86 -32.08
CA LYS A 35 14.01 -8.21 -33.38
C LYS A 35 14.61 -9.06 -34.50
N ASP A 36 15.74 -9.70 -34.22
CA ASP A 36 16.50 -10.47 -35.21
C ASP A 36 15.93 -11.89 -35.42
N SER A 37 15.33 -12.47 -34.39
CA SER A 37 14.75 -13.83 -34.44
C SER A 37 13.28 -13.90 -34.88
N GLY A 38 12.62 -12.75 -35.11
CA GLY A 38 11.21 -12.70 -35.52
C GLY A 38 10.22 -13.24 -34.46
N SER A 39 10.66 -13.41 -33.21
CA SER A 39 9.82 -13.94 -32.13
C SER A 39 8.60 -13.05 -31.86
N TRP A 40 7.43 -13.67 -31.73
CA TRP A 40 6.19 -12.97 -31.39
C TRP A 40 6.28 -12.41 -29.97
N VAL A 41 6.19 -11.08 -29.83
CA VAL A 41 6.09 -10.39 -28.54
C VAL A 41 4.66 -9.88 -28.39
N PRO A 42 3.96 -10.19 -27.28
CA PRO A 42 2.62 -9.66 -27.04
C PRO A 42 2.64 -8.13 -27.02
N THR A 43 1.85 -7.52 -27.90
CA THR A 43 1.69 -6.06 -27.93
C THR A 43 0.62 -5.66 -26.91
N PRO A 44 0.90 -4.72 -25.99
CA PRO A 44 -0.10 -4.27 -25.03
C PRO A 44 -1.29 -3.57 -25.73
N PRO A 45 -2.50 -3.60 -25.14
CA PRO A 45 -3.67 -2.91 -25.69
C PRO A 45 -3.41 -1.42 -25.89
N LYS A 46 -3.82 -0.88 -27.05
CA LYS A 46 -3.59 0.54 -27.42
C LYS A 46 -4.06 1.54 -26.35
N TYR A 47 -5.12 1.23 -25.61
CA TYR A 47 -5.69 2.12 -24.58
C TYR A 47 -4.85 2.20 -23.29
N MET A 48 -4.05 1.17 -22.95
CA MET A 48 -3.15 1.19 -21.79
C MET A 48 -1.73 1.65 -22.15
N ARG A 49 -1.44 1.83 -23.44
CA ARG A 49 -0.12 2.23 -23.96
C ARG A 49 1.00 1.40 -23.30
N GLN A 50 1.90 2.08 -22.59
CA GLN A 50 3.08 1.51 -21.92
C GLN A 50 2.84 1.23 -20.43
N THR A 51 1.62 1.38 -19.93
CA THR A 51 1.32 1.19 -18.50
C THR A 51 1.64 -0.22 -18.04
N PHE A 52 1.18 -1.22 -18.79
CA PHE A 52 1.38 -2.62 -18.44
C PHE A 52 2.87 -2.98 -18.42
N SER A 53 3.62 -2.59 -19.46
CA SER A 53 5.06 -2.83 -19.54
C SER A 53 5.82 -2.12 -18.40
N THR A 54 5.41 -0.90 -18.05
CA THR A 54 6.00 -0.14 -16.95
C THR A 54 5.72 -0.80 -15.59
N PHE A 55 4.50 -1.31 -15.37
CA PHE A 55 4.19 -2.11 -14.17
C PHE A 55 5.00 -3.40 -14.10
N CYS A 56 5.21 -4.11 -15.22
CA CYS A 56 6.06 -5.31 -15.22
C CYS A 56 7.51 -5.01 -14.81
N GLN A 57 8.08 -3.91 -15.30
CA GLN A 57 9.41 -3.46 -14.90
C GLN A 57 9.45 -3.13 -13.40
N PHE A 58 8.47 -2.36 -12.93
CA PHE A 58 8.32 -2.03 -11.52
C PHE A 58 8.28 -3.28 -10.64
N TRP A 59 7.43 -4.25 -10.97
CA TRP A 59 7.27 -5.46 -10.17
C TRP A 59 8.52 -6.35 -10.19
N THR A 60 9.33 -6.28 -11.25
CA THR A 60 10.65 -6.93 -11.28
C THR A 60 11.59 -6.30 -10.25
N LEU A 61 11.62 -4.98 -10.15
CA LEU A 61 12.41 -4.27 -9.12
C LEU A 61 11.87 -4.53 -7.70
N ALA A 62 10.55 -4.50 -7.54
CA ALA A 62 9.89 -4.75 -6.27
C ALA A 62 10.13 -6.18 -5.78
N GLN A 63 10.22 -7.16 -6.69
CA GLN A 63 10.51 -8.55 -6.35
C GLN A 63 11.91 -8.70 -5.73
N GLU A 64 12.93 -7.99 -6.23
CA GLU A 64 14.28 -8.00 -5.62
C GLU A 64 14.25 -7.51 -4.16
N ILE A 65 13.37 -6.56 -3.86
CA ILE A 65 13.14 -6.07 -2.49
C ILE A 65 12.34 -7.13 -1.71
N ALA A 66 11.25 -7.65 -2.27
CA ALA A 66 10.38 -8.63 -1.63
C ALA A 66 11.14 -9.87 -1.13
N VAL A 67 12.06 -10.41 -1.94
CA VAL A 67 12.83 -11.62 -1.59
C VAL A 67 13.63 -11.45 -0.30
N LEU A 68 14.23 -10.29 -0.09
CA LEU A 68 15.07 -10.06 1.09
C LEU A 68 14.26 -9.66 2.33
N TYR A 69 13.22 -8.86 2.13
CA TYR A 69 12.38 -8.37 3.23
C TYR A 69 11.35 -9.40 3.70
N LEU A 70 10.80 -10.21 2.80
CA LEU A 70 9.74 -11.19 3.10
C LEU A 70 10.24 -12.65 3.05
N GLY A 71 11.49 -12.88 2.63
CA GLY A 71 12.10 -14.21 2.63
C GLY A 71 12.16 -14.81 4.05
N LYS A 72 11.88 -16.11 4.15
CA LYS A 72 12.02 -16.85 5.42
C LYS A 72 13.50 -16.93 5.79
N CYS A 73 13.86 -16.41 6.95
CA CYS A 73 15.21 -16.47 7.50
C CYS A 73 15.14 -16.38 9.02
N GLU A 74 16.08 -17.04 9.70
CA GLU A 74 16.17 -17.04 11.17
C GLU A 74 16.73 -15.72 11.74
N ARG A 75 17.34 -14.89 10.89
CA ARG A 75 17.92 -13.59 11.26
C ARG A 75 16.86 -12.47 11.26
N THR A 76 17.04 -11.52 12.15
CA THR A 76 16.18 -10.31 12.21
C THR A 76 16.31 -9.48 10.94
N LEU A 77 15.32 -8.64 10.62
CA LEU A 77 15.38 -7.83 9.40
C LEU A 77 16.53 -6.80 9.41
N ALA A 78 16.82 -6.20 10.56
CA ALA A 78 17.98 -5.33 10.74
C ALA A 78 19.31 -6.03 10.42
N GLU A 79 19.45 -7.33 10.72
CA GLU A 79 20.65 -8.12 10.40
C GLU A 79 20.71 -8.54 8.92
N ARG A 80 19.54 -8.70 8.28
CA ARG A 80 19.43 -9.15 6.89
C ARG A 80 19.61 -8.03 5.89
N VAL A 81 19.11 -6.85 6.22
CA VAL A 81 19.02 -5.74 5.28
C VAL A 81 19.79 -4.52 5.82
N PRO A 82 21.06 -4.35 5.44
CA PRO A 82 21.82 -3.19 5.83
C PRO A 82 21.25 -1.92 5.17
N LEU A 83 21.40 -0.77 5.82
CA LEU A 83 20.92 0.51 5.30
C LEU A 83 21.44 0.81 3.89
N SER A 84 22.70 0.49 3.62
CA SER A 84 23.33 0.65 2.29
C SER A 84 22.63 -0.17 1.20
N PHE A 85 22.09 -1.34 1.53
CA PHE A 85 21.28 -2.13 0.60
C PHE A 85 19.95 -1.45 0.30
N ALA A 86 19.23 -1.00 1.34
CA ALA A 86 17.97 -0.28 1.17
C ALA A 86 18.17 0.98 0.33
N GLU A 87 19.24 1.73 0.60
CA GLU A 87 19.64 2.91 -0.14
C GLU A 87 19.92 2.59 -1.62
N SER A 88 20.71 1.55 -1.90
CA SER A 88 20.99 1.10 -3.27
C SER A 88 19.71 0.73 -4.04
N LYS A 89 18.77 0.02 -3.39
CA LYS A 89 17.48 -0.31 -4.02
C LYS A 89 16.61 0.92 -4.26
N TYR A 90 16.60 1.88 -3.34
CA TYR A 90 15.88 3.13 -3.53
C TYR A 90 16.48 3.94 -4.68
N GLN A 91 17.80 4.02 -4.79
CA GLN A 91 18.46 4.66 -5.94
C GLN A 91 18.15 3.96 -7.25
N LYS A 92 18.15 2.62 -7.28
CA LYS A 92 17.76 1.84 -8.47
C LYS A 92 16.33 2.18 -8.89
N LEU A 93 15.40 2.28 -7.93
CA LEU A 93 14.02 2.70 -8.19
C LEU A 93 13.94 4.12 -8.75
N LEU A 94 14.64 5.09 -8.14
CA LEU A 94 14.68 6.48 -8.60
C LEU A 94 15.28 6.60 -10.02
N ALA A 95 16.42 5.95 -10.26
CA ALA A 95 17.07 5.92 -11.56
C ALA A 95 16.13 5.33 -12.62
N TRP A 96 15.45 4.23 -12.30
CA TRP A 96 14.45 3.66 -13.20
C TRP A 96 13.26 4.61 -13.44
N THR A 97 12.77 5.32 -12.42
CA THR A 97 11.67 6.28 -12.63
C THR A 97 12.01 7.41 -13.61
N ASN A 98 13.29 7.77 -13.74
CA ASN A 98 13.76 8.75 -14.74
C ASN A 98 13.77 8.20 -16.18
N THR A 99 13.66 6.89 -16.36
CA THR A 99 13.60 6.23 -17.68
C THR A 99 12.18 5.98 -18.16
N ILE A 100 11.18 6.27 -17.32
CA ILE A 100 9.77 6.09 -17.65
C ILE A 100 9.39 7.04 -18.79
N ALA A 101 8.66 6.51 -19.77
CA ALA A 101 8.24 7.28 -20.92
C ALA A 101 7.36 8.49 -20.54
N GLU A 102 7.43 9.56 -21.33
CA GLU A 102 6.65 10.79 -21.12
C GLU A 102 5.14 10.53 -21.01
N SER A 103 4.62 9.53 -21.72
CA SER A 103 3.20 9.14 -21.64
C SER A 103 2.76 8.62 -20.26
N MET A 104 3.72 8.24 -19.42
CA MET A 104 3.55 7.76 -18.05
C MET A 104 3.96 8.82 -17.00
N ALA A 105 4.33 10.03 -17.44
CA ALA A 105 4.62 11.14 -16.55
C ALA A 105 3.33 11.68 -15.90
N LEU A 106 3.42 12.08 -14.64
CA LEU A 106 2.31 12.67 -13.90
C LEU A 106 2.12 14.15 -14.32
N ASN A 107 0.90 14.51 -14.71
CA ASN A 107 0.49 15.87 -15.05
C ASN A 107 -1.00 16.09 -14.73
N ASP A 108 -1.53 17.26 -15.04
CA ASP A 108 -2.90 17.63 -14.69
C ASP A 108 -3.98 16.85 -15.45
N HIS A 109 -3.63 16.29 -16.61
CA HIS A 109 -4.50 15.53 -17.49
C HIS A 109 -4.15 14.03 -17.51
N SER A 110 -3.35 13.57 -16.53
CA SER A 110 -2.96 12.16 -16.47
C SER A 110 -4.20 11.26 -16.39
N PRO A 111 -4.25 10.18 -17.20
CA PRO A 111 -5.32 9.22 -17.09
C PRO A 111 -5.23 8.44 -15.77
N ALA A 112 -6.35 7.86 -15.33
CA ALA A 112 -6.46 7.18 -14.03
C ALA A 112 -5.36 6.13 -13.81
N HIS A 113 -5.04 5.33 -14.83
CA HIS A 113 -4.02 4.29 -14.72
C HIS A 113 -2.60 4.83 -14.46
N VAL A 114 -2.26 6.02 -14.98
CA VAL A 114 -0.98 6.69 -14.67
C VAL A 114 -0.98 7.16 -13.22
N MET A 115 -2.07 7.78 -12.75
CA MET A 115 -2.16 8.20 -11.35
C MET A 115 -2.06 7.02 -10.38
N ILE A 116 -2.74 5.91 -10.68
CA ILE A 116 -2.69 4.66 -9.89
C ILE A 116 -1.26 4.13 -9.84
N PHE A 117 -0.57 4.10 -10.98
CA PHE A 117 0.82 3.69 -11.05
C PHE A 117 1.73 4.54 -10.15
N HIS A 118 1.59 5.87 -10.21
CA HIS A 118 2.35 6.76 -9.32
C HIS A 118 2.00 6.53 -7.84
N MET A 119 0.73 6.31 -7.49
CA MET A 119 0.33 5.96 -6.12
C MET A 119 1.00 4.67 -5.64
N VAL A 120 1.00 3.62 -6.49
CA VAL A 120 1.68 2.35 -6.19
C VAL A 120 3.17 2.57 -5.98
N ILE A 121 3.87 3.33 -6.83
CA ILE A 121 5.30 3.60 -6.62
C ILE A 121 5.54 4.35 -5.30
N ARG A 122 4.71 5.33 -4.93
CA ARG A 122 4.89 6.07 -3.67
C ARG A 122 4.71 5.19 -2.43
N MET A 123 3.97 4.09 -2.55
CA MET A 123 3.88 3.10 -1.48
C MET A 123 5.19 2.34 -1.28
N PHE A 124 6.00 2.23 -2.34
CA PHE A 124 7.22 1.45 -2.34
C PHE A 124 8.43 2.31 -2.01
N TYR A 125 8.85 2.16 -0.76
CA TYR A 125 10.15 2.60 -0.29
C TYR A 125 10.77 1.41 0.43
N PRO A 126 12.06 1.08 0.18
CA PRO A 126 12.68 -0.07 0.82
C PRO A 126 12.91 0.14 2.31
N PHE A 127 12.80 1.38 2.82
CA PHE A 127 13.04 1.68 4.22
C PHE A 127 11.92 1.17 5.13
N ILE A 128 12.30 0.62 6.27
CA ILE A 128 11.32 0.11 7.23
C ILE A 128 10.88 1.26 8.15
N GLN A 129 9.57 1.44 8.27
CA GLN A 129 8.99 2.47 9.13
C GLN A 129 9.21 2.20 10.64
N GLY A 130 9.67 1.00 11.01
CA GLY A 130 9.84 0.52 12.39
C GLY A 130 11.24 0.68 13.00
N THR A 131 12.31 0.84 12.21
CA THR A 131 13.67 0.92 12.76
C THR A 131 14.00 2.31 13.29
N ALA A 132 13.88 2.50 14.61
CA ALA A 132 14.48 3.66 15.29
C ALA A 132 16.01 3.75 15.05
N ALA A 133 16.66 2.64 14.70
CA ALA A 133 18.09 2.57 14.40
C ALA A 133 18.51 3.33 13.13
N TYR A 134 17.63 3.44 12.14
CA TYR A 134 17.95 4.05 10.83
C TYR A 134 17.22 5.37 10.58
N SER A 135 16.28 5.76 11.45
CA SER A 135 15.43 6.93 11.24
C SER A 135 16.21 8.24 11.11
N HIS A 136 17.35 8.36 11.78
CA HIS A 136 18.21 9.55 11.78
C HIS A 136 19.55 9.38 11.06
N GLN A 137 19.83 8.18 10.52
CA GLN A 137 21.08 7.97 9.80
C GLN A 137 21.02 8.67 8.44
N LYS A 138 22.10 9.40 8.11
CA LYS A 138 22.25 10.06 6.82
C LYS A 138 22.49 9.02 5.74
N LEU A 139 21.74 9.12 4.66
CA LEU A 139 21.91 8.35 3.44
C LEU A 139 23.02 9.02 2.62
N HIS A 140 24.17 8.35 2.54
CA HIS A 140 25.41 8.95 2.05
C HIS A 140 25.45 9.12 0.54
N SER A 141 24.57 8.45 -0.19
CA SER A 141 24.46 8.50 -1.65
C SER A 141 23.60 9.67 -2.13
N PHE A 142 23.08 10.49 -1.20
CA PHE A 142 22.34 11.72 -1.49
C PHE A 142 23.09 12.93 -0.95
N SER A 143 23.15 14.00 -1.74
CA SER A 143 23.90 15.22 -1.40
C SER A 143 23.16 16.15 -0.44
N SER A 144 21.86 15.93 -0.18
CA SER A 144 21.06 16.81 0.68
C SER A 144 21.40 16.60 2.16
N ASP A 145 21.30 17.66 2.96
CA ASP A 145 21.59 17.60 4.39
C ASP A 145 20.51 16.87 5.20
N ASP A 146 19.28 16.83 4.69
CA ASP A 146 18.13 16.13 5.26
C ASP A 146 17.95 14.69 4.70
N SER A 147 18.94 14.17 3.97
CA SER A 147 18.92 12.84 3.35
C SER A 147 18.86 11.73 4.41
N SER A 148 17.67 11.41 4.89
CA SER A 148 17.40 10.36 5.86
C SER A 148 16.27 9.45 5.38
N ALA A 149 16.22 8.22 5.89
CA ALA A 149 15.11 7.31 5.63
C ALA A 149 13.76 7.95 6.00
N THR A 150 13.71 8.64 7.15
CA THR A 150 12.51 9.35 7.61
C THR A 150 12.07 10.45 6.65
N ALA A 151 13.00 11.24 6.12
CA ALA A 151 12.68 12.29 5.15
C ALA A 151 12.09 11.68 3.86
N ILE A 152 12.65 10.56 3.37
CA ILE A 152 12.14 9.87 2.18
C ILE A 152 10.74 9.30 2.43
N ILE A 153 10.52 8.60 3.54
CA ILE A 153 9.22 8.05 3.92
C ILE A 153 8.20 9.20 4.02
N THR A 154 8.55 10.29 4.71
CA THR A 154 7.69 11.46 4.89
C THR A 154 7.33 12.10 3.55
N ALA A 155 8.30 12.31 2.66
CA ALA A 155 8.07 12.85 1.32
C ALA A 155 7.17 11.93 0.48
N SER A 156 7.40 10.62 0.53
CA SER A 156 6.60 9.61 -0.18
C SER A 156 5.14 9.58 0.31
N LEU A 157 4.94 9.62 1.63
CA LEU A 157 3.61 9.69 2.24
C LEU A 157 2.88 10.99 1.90
N ASN A 158 3.55 12.13 1.94
CA ASN A 158 2.96 13.42 1.57
C ASN A 158 2.56 13.44 0.07
N GLN A 159 3.38 12.86 -0.80
CA GLN A 159 3.04 12.69 -2.21
C GLN A 159 1.85 11.74 -2.39
N LEU A 160 1.81 10.63 -1.64
CA LEU A 160 0.71 9.69 -1.69
C LEU A 160 -0.61 10.30 -1.21
N LYS A 161 -0.59 11.07 -0.11
CA LYS A 161 -1.72 11.88 0.37
C LYS A 161 -2.27 12.79 -0.74
N ARG A 162 -1.38 13.57 -1.37
CA ARG A 162 -1.75 14.46 -2.49
C ARG A 162 -2.35 13.69 -3.66
N LEU A 163 -1.73 12.57 -4.05
CA LEU A 163 -2.21 11.74 -5.15
C LEU A 163 -3.58 11.12 -4.86
N ALA A 164 -3.82 10.61 -3.65
CA ALA A 164 -5.11 10.06 -3.26
C ALA A 164 -6.23 11.09 -3.39
N LEU A 165 -5.98 12.32 -2.91
CA LEU A 165 -6.94 13.43 -3.02
C LEU A 165 -7.19 13.84 -4.47
N LEU A 166 -6.13 13.99 -5.26
CA LEU A 166 -6.25 14.35 -6.68
C LEU A 166 -6.95 13.24 -7.48
N PHE A 167 -6.67 11.98 -7.18
CA PHE A 167 -7.27 10.83 -7.86
C PHE A 167 -8.79 10.82 -7.68
N GLN A 168 -9.26 10.96 -6.44
CA GLN A 168 -10.70 11.05 -6.16
C GLN A 168 -11.35 12.27 -6.81
N LYS A 169 -10.66 13.42 -6.82
CA LYS A 169 -11.18 14.65 -7.44
C LYS A 169 -11.31 14.52 -8.97
N ARG A 170 -10.33 13.88 -9.63
CA ARG A 170 -10.22 13.86 -11.09
C ARG A 170 -10.92 12.68 -11.74
N HIS A 171 -11.11 11.57 -11.03
CA HIS A 171 -11.63 10.34 -11.61
C HIS A 171 -12.86 9.83 -10.86
N PRO A 172 -14.04 9.72 -11.50
CA PRO A 172 -15.20 9.06 -10.91
C PRO A 172 -14.91 7.62 -10.49
N SER A 173 -15.62 7.15 -9.46
CA SER A 173 -15.46 5.83 -8.83
C SER A 173 -15.51 4.65 -9.80
N ARG A 174 -16.30 4.74 -10.88
CA ARG A 174 -16.36 3.73 -11.95
C ARG A 174 -15.02 3.46 -12.67
N MET A 175 -14.05 4.37 -12.57
CA MET A 175 -12.71 4.21 -13.17
C MET A 175 -11.67 3.68 -12.18
N TRP A 176 -12.06 3.40 -10.95
CA TRP A 176 -11.13 2.96 -9.92
C TRP A 176 -10.80 1.48 -10.09
N ALA A 177 -9.51 1.19 -10.23
CA ALA A 177 -9.01 -0.17 -10.27
C ALA A 177 -8.69 -0.67 -8.86
N ILE A 178 -8.77 -1.98 -8.63
CA ILE A 178 -8.36 -2.61 -7.36
C ILE A 178 -6.91 -2.25 -6.95
N LEU A 179 -6.05 -1.91 -7.92
CA LEU A 179 -4.68 -1.45 -7.69
C LEU A 179 -4.57 -0.16 -6.87
N VAL A 180 -5.66 0.60 -6.69
CA VAL A 180 -5.73 1.73 -5.76
C VAL A 180 -5.69 1.26 -4.30
N ASN A 181 -6.12 0.03 -4.01
CA ASN A 181 -6.23 -0.50 -2.65
C ASN A 181 -4.87 -0.58 -1.91
N PRO A 182 -3.79 -1.19 -2.45
CA PRO A 182 -2.48 -1.23 -1.80
C PRO A 182 -2.01 0.09 -1.18
N PRO A 183 -1.87 1.18 -1.97
CA PRO A 183 -1.37 2.44 -1.42
C PRO A 183 -2.33 3.05 -0.40
N LEU A 184 -3.65 2.82 -0.53
CA LEU A 184 -4.61 3.28 0.48
C LEU A 184 -4.57 2.47 1.77
N VAL A 185 -4.29 1.17 1.72
CA VAL A 185 -4.10 0.34 2.92
C VAL A 185 -2.90 0.86 3.70
N GLN A 186 -1.79 1.13 3.02
CA GLN A 186 -0.63 1.73 3.66
C GLN A 186 -0.94 3.12 4.22
N LEU A 187 -1.60 3.98 3.45
CA LEU A 187 -1.98 5.31 3.93
C LEU A 187 -2.89 5.23 5.15
N GLY A 188 -3.91 4.37 5.12
CA GLY A 188 -4.84 4.13 6.22
C GLY A 188 -4.13 3.63 7.48
N ASP A 189 -3.18 2.69 7.34
CA ASP A 189 -2.35 2.23 8.44
C ASP A 189 -1.57 3.38 9.08
N VAL A 190 -0.86 4.15 8.27
CA VAL A 190 -0.05 5.28 8.77
C VAL A 190 -0.92 6.35 9.43
N MET A 191 -2.13 6.62 8.92
CA MET A 191 -3.03 7.60 9.53
C MET A 191 -3.60 7.12 10.88
N LEU A 192 -3.72 5.80 11.09
CA LEU A 192 -4.12 5.22 12.38
C LEU A 192 -2.94 4.92 13.32
N ASN A 193 -1.71 4.86 12.80
CA ASN A 193 -0.52 4.48 13.55
C ASN A 193 -0.37 5.31 14.84
N ARG A 194 -0.22 4.59 15.96
CA ARG A 194 -0.19 5.20 17.30
C ARG A 194 1.11 5.97 17.57
N ARG A 195 2.21 5.59 16.92
CA ARG A 195 3.53 6.22 17.05
C ARG A 195 3.62 7.51 16.24
N LEU A 196 2.76 7.69 15.24
CA LEU A 196 2.75 8.82 14.31
C LEU A 196 1.57 9.79 14.55
N ARG A 197 1.00 9.80 15.77
CA ARG A 197 -0.23 10.55 16.14
C ARG A 197 -0.21 12.07 15.91
N HIS A 198 0.90 12.67 15.49
CA HIS A 198 1.12 14.13 15.50
C HIS A 198 0.93 14.83 14.14
N GLY A 199 -0.13 14.51 13.39
CA GLY A 199 -0.50 15.21 12.15
C GLY A 199 -1.94 15.77 12.20
N PRO A 200 -2.16 17.08 11.94
CA PRO A 200 -3.50 17.69 12.02
C PRO A 200 -4.49 17.13 10.98
N ASP A 201 -3.98 16.52 9.92
CA ASP A 201 -4.71 16.04 8.74
C ASP A 201 -5.00 14.53 8.76
N ARG A 202 -4.57 13.78 9.80
CA ARG A 202 -4.64 12.31 9.81
C ARG A 202 -6.06 11.77 9.64
N ARG A 203 -7.02 12.37 10.35
CA ARG A 203 -8.43 11.97 10.30
C ARG A 203 -9.02 12.22 8.91
N LEU A 204 -8.67 13.36 8.30
CA LEU A 204 -9.08 13.68 6.93
C LEU A 204 -8.62 12.60 5.94
N TYR A 205 -7.33 12.26 5.94
CA TYR A 205 -6.80 11.26 5.02
C TYR A 205 -7.26 9.83 5.34
N PHE A 206 -7.51 9.50 6.62
CA PHE A 206 -8.12 8.23 6.98
C PHE A 206 -9.55 8.11 6.45
N LEU A 207 -10.39 9.13 6.64
CA LEU A 207 -11.74 9.18 6.09
C LEU A 207 -11.74 9.19 4.56
N LEU A 208 -10.72 9.81 3.93
CA LEU A 208 -10.50 9.74 2.49
C LEU A 208 -10.28 8.29 2.02
N CYS A 209 -9.47 7.50 2.74
CA CYS A 209 -9.26 6.08 2.45
C CYS A 209 -10.56 5.28 2.61
N LEU A 210 -11.27 5.45 3.74
CA LEU A 210 -12.55 4.80 4.00
C LEU A 210 -13.59 5.10 2.93
N ARG A 211 -13.71 6.38 2.54
CA ARG A 211 -14.62 6.77 1.46
C ARG A 211 -14.25 6.10 0.15
N THR A 212 -12.96 5.91 -0.12
CA THR A 212 -12.53 5.17 -1.31
C THR A 212 -13.03 3.74 -1.25
N TRP A 213 -12.79 3.03 -0.15
CA TRP A 213 -13.21 1.62 -0.02
C TRP A 213 -14.72 1.45 -0.09
N ILE A 214 -15.48 2.38 0.50
CA ILE A 214 -16.94 2.42 0.41
C ILE A 214 -17.42 2.53 -1.04
N GLU A 215 -16.82 3.42 -1.84
CA GLU A 215 -17.17 3.55 -3.25
C GLU A 215 -16.67 2.35 -4.08
N MET A 216 -15.47 1.82 -3.80
CA MET A 216 -14.90 0.65 -4.48
C MET A 216 -15.67 -0.65 -4.20
N TYR A 217 -16.34 -0.76 -3.06
CA TYR A 217 -17.15 -1.93 -2.73
C TYR A 217 -18.26 -2.19 -3.77
N GLN A 218 -18.70 -1.17 -4.51
CA GLN A 218 -19.60 -1.36 -5.67
C GLN A 218 -19.06 -2.28 -6.76
N SER A 219 -17.76 -2.57 -6.79
CA SER A 219 -17.15 -3.42 -7.82
C SER A 219 -16.21 -4.47 -7.25
N TYR A 220 -15.74 -4.28 -6.01
CA TYR A 220 -14.76 -5.15 -5.39
C TYR A 220 -15.23 -5.57 -3.99
N ALA A 221 -15.76 -6.79 -3.87
CA ALA A 221 -16.28 -7.33 -2.62
C ALA A 221 -15.25 -7.31 -1.47
N VAL A 222 -13.95 -7.47 -1.79
CA VAL A 222 -12.84 -7.40 -0.82
C VAL A 222 -12.79 -6.09 -0.02
N CYS A 223 -13.34 -5.00 -0.56
CA CYS A 223 -13.41 -3.72 0.15
C CYS A 223 -14.31 -3.78 1.39
N TRP A 224 -15.21 -4.78 1.50
CA TRP A 224 -15.97 -5.07 2.71
C TRP A 224 -15.04 -5.28 3.91
N ASP A 225 -14.15 -6.26 3.79
CA ASP A 225 -13.24 -6.63 4.88
C ASP A 225 -12.28 -5.48 5.18
N VAL A 226 -11.75 -4.84 4.15
CA VAL A 226 -10.80 -3.73 4.29
C VAL A 226 -11.45 -2.60 5.08
N ALA A 227 -12.63 -2.14 4.67
CA ALA A 227 -13.36 -1.09 5.39
C ALA A 227 -13.71 -1.54 6.82
N LYS A 228 -14.33 -2.71 7.00
CA LYS A 228 -14.73 -3.23 8.32
C LYS A 228 -13.54 -3.39 9.27
N GLY A 229 -12.42 -3.92 8.77
CA GLY A 229 -11.18 -4.08 9.53
C GLY A 229 -10.55 -2.74 9.95
N PHE A 230 -10.51 -1.76 9.05
CA PHE A 230 -10.00 -0.42 9.40
C PHE A 230 -10.91 0.33 10.36
N LEU A 231 -12.24 0.19 10.24
CA LEU A 231 -13.18 0.76 11.21
C LEU A 231 -13.02 0.10 12.59
N SER A 232 -12.86 -1.23 12.63
CA SER A 232 -12.58 -1.97 13.88
C SER A 232 -11.29 -1.47 14.54
N ARG A 233 -10.22 -1.29 13.74
CA ARG A 233 -8.97 -0.71 14.24
C ARG A 233 -9.16 0.71 14.76
N ALA A 234 -9.90 1.55 14.04
CA ALA A 234 -10.16 2.93 14.45
C ALA A 234 -10.96 3.01 15.76
N MET A 235 -11.95 2.13 15.96
CA MET A 235 -12.68 2.00 17.23
C MET A 235 -11.76 1.56 18.37
N ARG A 236 -11.02 0.46 18.18
CA ARG A 236 -10.04 -0.06 19.15
C ARG A 236 -9.02 0.99 19.58
N ASP A 237 -8.62 1.88 18.67
CA ASP A 237 -7.60 2.90 18.90
C ASP A 237 -8.17 4.24 19.42
N GLY A 238 -9.49 4.32 19.61
CA GLY A 238 -10.21 5.50 20.09
C GLY A 238 -10.23 6.66 19.08
N VAL A 239 -10.05 6.37 17.79
CA VAL A 239 -10.05 7.37 16.70
C VAL A 239 -11.46 7.64 16.17
N MET A 240 -12.37 6.69 16.37
CA MET A 240 -13.74 6.69 15.86
C MET A 240 -14.66 6.02 16.88
N SER A 241 -15.87 6.54 17.08
CA SER A 241 -16.88 5.90 17.94
C SER A 241 -17.61 4.77 17.22
N SER A 242 -18.27 3.90 17.98
CA SER A 242 -19.17 2.86 17.45
C SER A 242 -20.28 3.42 16.57
N VAL A 243 -20.90 4.54 16.95
CA VAL A 243 -21.96 5.20 16.16
C VAL A 243 -21.44 5.60 14.78
N GLU A 244 -20.32 6.33 14.71
CA GLU A 244 -19.72 6.74 13.45
C GLU A 244 -19.31 5.53 12.58
N ALA A 245 -18.74 4.50 13.22
CA ALA A 245 -18.34 3.29 12.51
C ALA A 245 -19.54 2.51 11.93
N LYS A 246 -20.66 2.41 12.67
CA LYS A 246 -21.90 1.76 12.22
C LYS A 246 -22.58 2.54 11.09
N GLU A 247 -22.56 3.87 11.13
CA GLU A 247 -23.04 4.72 10.02
C GLU A 247 -22.25 4.46 8.73
N LEU A 248 -20.93 4.38 8.82
CA LEU A 248 -20.06 4.08 7.68
C LEU A 248 -20.27 2.65 7.15
N MET A 249 -20.48 1.66 8.02
CA MET A 249 -20.86 0.30 7.62
C MET A 249 -22.23 0.25 6.93
N THR A 250 -23.18 1.08 7.36
CA THR A 250 -24.50 1.19 6.72
C THR A 250 -24.39 1.80 5.32
N GLU A 251 -23.57 2.84 5.15
CA GLU A 251 -23.30 3.40 3.82
C GLU A 251 -22.58 2.38 2.92
N LEU A 252 -21.63 1.62 3.45
CA LEU A 252 -20.95 0.54 2.74
C LEU A 252 -21.96 -0.50 2.21
N LEU A 253 -22.86 -0.98 3.07
CA LEU A 253 -23.94 -1.89 2.68
C LEU A 253 -24.83 -1.31 1.58
N ARG A 254 -25.23 -0.04 1.73
CA ARG A 254 -26.07 0.65 0.75
C ARG A 254 -25.41 0.75 -0.62
N ARG A 255 -24.10 0.97 -0.67
CA ARG A 255 -23.32 1.07 -1.92
C ARG A 255 -23.13 -0.27 -2.61
N GLY A 256 -22.84 -1.32 -1.85
CA GLY A 256 -22.65 -2.67 -2.40
C GLY A 256 -23.88 -3.55 -2.32
N VAL A 257 -25.09 -3.00 -2.53
CA VAL A 257 -26.37 -3.73 -2.41
C VAL A 257 -26.45 -5.02 -3.24
N HIS A 258 -25.65 -5.14 -4.29
CA HIS A 258 -25.58 -6.32 -5.15
C HIS A 258 -24.60 -7.39 -4.65
N HIS A 259 -23.73 -7.07 -3.69
CA HIS A 259 -22.89 -8.05 -3.01
C HIS A 259 -23.65 -8.69 -1.87
N LYS A 260 -23.50 -10.01 -1.74
CA LYS A 260 -23.85 -10.68 -0.48
C LYS A 260 -22.79 -10.31 0.55
N VAL A 261 -23.22 -9.94 1.76
CA VAL A 261 -22.30 -9.77 2.89
C VAL A 261 -21.55 -11.10 3.07
N PRO A 262 -20.21 -11.09 3.01
CA PRO A 262 -19.45 -12.31 3.13
C PRO A 262 -19.56 -12.85 4.56
N GLU A 263 -19.82 -14.15 4.69
CA GLU A 263 -19.88 -14.85 5.98
C GLU A 263 -18.49 -14.94 6.64
N GLN A 264 -17.43 -14.92 5.83
CA GLN A 264 -16.04 -14.94 6.28
C GLN A 264 -15.23 -13.95 5.45
N ALA A 265 -14.21 -13.35 6.05
CA ALA A 265 -13.35 -12.43 5.33
C ALA A 265 -12.67 -13.11 4.13
N MET A 266 -12.69 -12.41 3.01
CA MET A 266 -12.19 -12.81 1.70
C MET A 266 -10.69 -12.58 1.52
N SER A 267 -10.02 -11.93 2.49
CA SER A 267 -8.65 -11.44 2.32
C SER A 267 -7.73 -11.68 3.51
N SER A 268 -6.47 -11.97 3.19
CA SER A 268 -5.38 -12.19 4.14
C SER A 268 -4.50 -10.94 4.35
N ILE A 269 -4.96 -9.78 3.86
CA ILE A 269 -4.25 -8.49 3.87
C ILE A 269 -3.89 -8.08 5.29
N VAL A 270 -2.66 -7.61 5.51
CA VAL A 270 -2.22 -6.94 6.74
C VAL A 270 -2.66 -5.47 6.68
N ILE A 271 -3.39 -5.04 7.71
CA ILE A 271 -3.85 -3.64 7.83
C ILE A 271 -3.38 -2.96 9.11
N ASP A 272 -2.69 -3.68 10.00
CA ASP A 272 -2.11 -3.15 11.24
C ASP A 272 -0.65 -3.57 11.36
N TYR A 273 0.25 -2.79 10.77
CA TYR A 273 1.65 -3.17 10.69
C TYR A 273 2.38 -3.04 12.04
N ASP A 274 1.90 -2.18 12.94
CA ASP A 274 2.38 -2.10 14.33
C ASP A 274 2.10 -3.43 15.05
N LEU A 275 0.91 -4.01 14.84
CA LEU A 275 0.54 -5.30 15.43
C LEU A 275 1.26 -6.47 14.75
N ALA A 276 1.52 -6.35 13.44
CA ALA A 276 2.21 -7.38 12.65
C ALA A 276 3.67 -7.61 13.09
N GLU A 277 4.27 -6.65 13.82
CA GLU A 277 5.59 -6.79 14.45
C GLU A 277 5.59 -7.91 15.49
N GLY A 278 4.53 -8.03 16.30
CA GLY A 278 4.42 -9.04 17.35
C GLY A 278 3.69 -10.32 16.90
N ASN A 279 2.62 -10.18 16.11
CA ASN A 279 1.84 -11.31 15.64
C ASN A 279 1.12 -10.96 14.34
N LEU A 280 1.63 -11.54 13.24
CA LEU A 280 1.11 -11.31 11.89
C LEU A 280 -0.36 -11.69 11.74
N GLU A 281 -0.81 -12.78 12.37
CA GLU A 281 -2.16 -13.31 12.16
C GLU A 281 -3.23 -12.37 12.71
N VAL A 282 -3.00 -11.78 13.90
CA VAL A 282 -3.94 -10.83 14.50
C VAL A 282 -3.93 -9.45 13.82
N ALA A 283 -2.91 -9.16 13.01
CA ALA A 283 -2.80 -7.94 12.20
C ALA A 283 -3.53 -8.01 10.86
N ARG A 284 -4.07 -9.18 10.50
CA ARG A 284 -4.81 -9.39 9.27
C ARG A 284 -6.19 -8.75 9.34
N VAL A 285 -6.63 -8.27 8.17
CA VAL A 285 -7.95 -7.67 7.96
C VAL A 285 -9.07 -8.59 8.41
N LYS A 286 -8.94 -9.90 8.19
CA LYS A 286 -9.91 -10.90 8.63
C LYS A 286 -10.19 -10.82 10.13
N VAL A 287 -9.12 -10.94 10.93
CA VAL A 287 -9.24 -10.95 12.40
C VAL A 287 -9.78 -9.62 12.92
N LEU A 288 -9.33 -8.50 12.33
CA LEU A 288 -9.80 -7.19 12.75
C LEU A 288 -11.27 -6.95 12.36
N ALA A 289 -11.68 -7.36 11.16
CA ALA A 289 -13.06 -7.22 10.68
C ALA A 289 -14.04 -8.08 11.49
N GLU A 290 -13.65 -9.29 11.89
CA GLU A 290 -14.47 -10.16 12.75
C GLU A 290 -14.70 -9.56 14.15
N ARG A 291 -13.78 -8.71 14.64
CA ARG A 291 -13.90 -8.03 15.93
C ARG A 291 -14.76 -6.77 15.93
N PHE A 292 -15.25 -6.32 14.77
CA PHE A 292 -16.02 -5.09 14.66
C PHE A 292 -17.21 -5.06 15.61
N ASP A 293 -18.02 -6.12 15.58
CA ASP A 293 -19.30 -6.18 16.29
C ASP A 293 -19.08 -6.24 17.82
N GLU A 294 -18.04 -6.97 18.25
CA GLU A 294 -17.58 -7.00 19.65
C GLU A 294 -17.11 -5.62 20.13
N LEU A 295 -16.26 -4.95 19.34
CA LEU A 295 -15.73 -3.63 19.67
C LEU A 295 -16.83 -2.56 19.70
N ALA A 296 -17.79 -2.64 18.79
CA ALA A 296 -18.92 -1.74 18.74
C ALA A 296 -19.81 -1.88 19.99
N LEU A 297 -20.09 -3.12 20.42
CA LEU A 297 -20.82 -3.36 21.67
C LEU A 297 -20.06 -2.85 22.90
N TYR A 298 -18.75 -3.11 22.97
CA TYR A 298 -17.92 -2.66 24.09
C TYR A 298 -17.88 -1.13 24.21
N ASP A 299 -17.74 -0.42 23.09
CA ASP A 299 -17.76 1.05 23.06
C ASP A 299 -19.11 1.61 23.53
N GLU A 300 -20.24 1.01 23.12
CA GLU A 300 -21.58 1.40 23.59
C GLU A 300 -21.74 1.24 25.11
N PHE A 301 -21.28 0.13 25.67
CA PHE A 301 -21.34 -0.12 27.12
C PHE A 301 -20.42 0.79 27.95
N THR A 302 -19.30 1.26 27.37
CA THR A 302 -18.32 2.07 28.11
C THR A 302 -18.51 3.58 27.92
N THR A 303 -19.16 4.01 26.85
CA THR A 303 -19.39 5.43 26.55
C THR A 303 -20.82 5.90 26.83
N GLY A 304 -21.77 4.98 27.05
CA GLY A 304 -23.09 5.28 27.61
C GLY A 304 -23.97 6.18 26.73
N THR A 305 -23.92 6.01 25.41
CA THR A 305 -24.89 6.61 24.46
C THR A 305 -26.05 5.68 24.17
#